data_AF-A0A354HJ74-F1
#
_entry.id   AF-A0A354HJ74-F1
#
_cell.length_a   1.000
_cell.length_b   1.000
_cell.length_c   1.000
_cell.angle_alpha   90.00
_cell.angle_beta   90.00
_cell.angle_gamma   90.00
#
_symmetry.space_group_name_H-M   'P 1'
#
loop_
_entity.id
_entity.type
_entity.pdbx_description
1 polymer ?
#
loop_
_entity_poly.entity_id
_entity_poly.type
_entity_poly.pdbx_seq_one_letter_code
_entity_poly.pdbx_strand_id
1 'polypeptide(L)'
;MKIYCISEGSIYRIDSGKPQQLTCGRIKDYLHAVNEMKKRDEWKTTGKGAQFMQVQEKYYETEGEFLRSLSSDGERLIYGTFIDGVGGLYFKDPETDDETYIFANQTVDPGRVSCRNGKYIFDAGEGGYERHIGWLNTSNGGTDQLTEGFTSESCPFISRRDPDIVYYTAMGYAQNSSGQVVEKSPCAICSYSAKD
;
A
#
# COMPACT_ATOMS: atom_id res chain seq x y z
N MET A 1 -13.21 -13.26 -19.73
CA MET A 1 -13.20 -12.71 -18.35
C MET A 1 -11.75 -12.42 -18.02
N LYS A 2 -11.42 -11.18 -17.67
CA LYS A 2 -10.07 -10.79 -17.25
C LYS A 2 -10.03 -10.81 -15.73
N ILE A 3 -8.99 -11.42 -15.15
CA ILE A 3 -8.73 -11.43 -13.71
C ILE A 3 -7.43 -10.67 -13.48
N TYR A 4 -7.39 -9.83 -12.45
CA TYR A 4 -6.17 -9.17 -12.01
C TYR A 4 -5.85 -9.62 -10.59
N CYS A 5 -4.60 -9.97 -10.33
CA CYS A 5 -4.16 -10.41 -9.02
C CYS A 5 -2.73 -9.96 -8.73
N ILE A 6 -2.38 -9.94 -7.43
CA ILE A 6 -1.00 -9.84 -6.99
C ILE A 6 -0.49 -11.25 -6.72
N SER A 7 0.70 -11.55 -7.20
CA SER A 7 1.44 -12.77 -6.90
C SER A 7 2.92 -12.47 -6.95
N GLU A 8 3.72 -12.99 -6.00
CA GLU A 8 5.18 -12.83 -5.98
C GLU A 8 5.63 -11.36 -6.15
N GLY A 9 4.96 -10.43 -5.45
CA GLY A 9 5.29 -9.00 -5.50
C GLY A 9 5.01 -8.31 -6.84
N SER A 10 4.26 -8.94 -7.76
CA SER A 10 3.91 -8.40 -9.08
C SER A 10 2.41 -8.45 -9.35
N ILE A 11 1.95 -7.55 -10.23
CA ILE A 11 0.56 -7.56 -10.72
C ILE A 11 0.50 -8.44 -11.97
N TYR A 12 -0.49 -9.34 -12.02
CA TYR A 12 -0.77 -10.18 -13.17
C TYR A 12 -2.16 -9.92 -13.72
N ARG A 13 -2.25 -9.86 -15.05
CA ARG A 13 -3.47 -9.95 -15.84
C ARG A 13 -3.61 -11.37 -16.36
N ILE A 14 -4.70 -12.05 -16.02
CA ILE A 14 -5.04 -13.37 -16.54
C ILE A 14 -6.18 -13.22 -17.52
N ASP A 15 -5.90 -13.51 -18.79
CA ASP A 15 -6.90 -13.56 -19.86
C ASP A 15 -6.92 -14.96 -20.46
N SER A 16 -8.09 -15.61 -20.44
CA SER A 16 -8.29 -16.96 -20.97
C SER A 16 -7.29 -17.98 -20.42
N GLY A 17 -6.95 -17.83 -19.14
CA GLY A 17 -6.01 -18.69 -18.41
C GLY A 17 -4.52 -18.40 -18.66
N LYS A 18 -4.18 -17.39 -19.47
CA LYS A 18 -2.80 -16.99 -19.73
C LYS A 18 -2.42 -15.81 -18.83
N PRO A 19 -1.46 -15.98 -17.89
CA PRO A 19 -0.96 -14.87 -17.10
C PRO A 19 -0.03 -13.98 -17.93
N GLN A 20 -0.20 -12.68 -17.77
CA GLN A 20 0.70 -11.65 -18.26
C GLN A 20 1.04 -10.73 -17.08
N GLN A 21 2.32 -10.56 -16.81
CA GLN A 21 2.78 -9.62 -15.79
C GLN A 21 2.59 -8.18 -16.30
N LEU A 22 2.09 -7.31 -15.43
CA LEU A 22 2.02 -5.86 -15.65
C LEU A 22 3.17 -5.19 -14.93
N THR A 23 3.77 -4.17 -15.56
CA THR A 23 4.90 -3.48 -14.96
C THR A 23 4.42 -2.55 -13.85
N CYS A 24 5.07 -2.54 -12.69
CA CYS A 24 4.88 -1.48 -11.70
C CYS A 24 6.01 -0.46 -11.86
N GLY A 25 5.75 0.64 -12.56
CA GLY A 25 6.74 1.64 -12.95
C GLY A 25 7.48 2.19 -11.74
N ARG A 26 6.72 2.60 -10.71
CA ARG A 26 7.30 3.06 -9.44
C ARG A 26 8.29 2.06 -8.80
N ILE A 27 7.91 0.78 -8.73
CA ILE A 27 8.75 -0.26 -8.12
C ILE A 27 10.00 -0.48 -8.97
N LYS A 28 9.85 -0.53 -10.30
CA LYS A 28 10.95 -0.67 -11.25
C LYS A 28 11.96 0.48 -11.11
N ASP A 29 11.48 1.72 -11.04
CA ASP A 29 12.33 2.90 -10.92
C ASP A 29 13.10 2.91 -9.59
N TYR A 30 12.44 2.51 -8.49
CA TYR A 30 13.11 2.36 -7.20
C TYR A 30 14.21 1.31 -7.24
N LEU A 31 13.91 0.10 -7.73
CA LEU A 31 14.89 -0.98 -7.84
C LEU A 31 16.07 -0.58 -8.73
N HIS A 32 15.82 0.15 -9.81
CA HIS A 32 16.86 0.69 -10.66
C HIS A 32 17.76 1.69 -9.89
N ALA A 33 17.16 2.62 -9.16
CA ALA A 33 17.91 3.60 -8.35
C ALA A 33 18.77 2.92 -7.27
N VAL A 34 18.22 1.92 -6.57
CA VAL A 34 18.96 1.14 -5.56
C VAL A 34 20.13 0.37 -6.19
N ASN A 35 19.93 -0.25 -7.35
CA ASN A 35 21.01 -0.96 -8.05
C ASN A 35 22.14 0.00 -8.48
N GLU A 36 21.81 1.19 -8.98
CA GLU A 36 22.81 2.20 -9.31
C GLU A 36 23.53 2.75 -8.07
N MET A 37 22.86 2.82 -6.92
CA MET A 37 23.50 3.14 -5.64
C MET A 37 24.47 2.04 -5.19
N LYS A 38 24.06 0.76 -5.29
CA LYS A 38 24.93 -0.38 -4.97
C LYS A 38 26.21 -0.36 -5.80
N LYS A 39 26.12 -0.28 -7.13
CA LYS A 39 27.29 -0.21 -8.03
C LYS A 39 28.23 0.95 -7.69
N ARG A 40 27.67 2.09 -7.30
CA ARG A 40 28.46 3.27 -6.92
C ARG A 40 29.13 3.12 -5.56
N ASP A 41 28.55 2.36 -4.64
CA ASP A 41 29.12 2.13 -3.31
C ASP A 41 30.02 0.88 -3.27
N GLU A 42 29.96 -0.01 -4.27
CA GLU A 42 30.82 -1.20 -4.40
C GLU A 42 32.32 -0.88 -4.25
N TRP A 43 32.83 0.18 -4.87
CA TRP A 43 34.26 0.54 -4.74
C TRP A 43 34.64 0.99 -3.33
N LYS A 44 33.67 1.43 -2.51
CA LYS A 44 33.91 1.87 -1.12
C LYS A 44 33.97 0.70 -0.14
N THR A 45 33.37 -0.43 -0.50
CA THR A 45 33.28 -1.63 0.33
C THR A 45 34.21 -2.74 -0.15
N THR A 46 34.70 -2.67 -1.40
CA THR A 46 35.62 -3.67 -1.98
C THR A 46 37.07 -3.16 -2.02
N GLY A 47 37.98 -3.91 -1.38
CA GLY A 47 39.44 -3.63 -1.40
C GLY A 47 40.12 -3.75 -0.03
N LYS A 48 41.46 -3.86 -0.03
CA LYS A 48 42.26 -4.05 1.20
C LYS A 48 42.08 -2.91 2.22
N GLY A 49 41.87 -1.68 1.75
CA GLY A 49 41.62 -0.53 2.62
C GLY A 49 40.25 -0.58 3.32
N ALA A 50 39.20 -1.03 2.63
CA ALA A 50 37.87 -1.21 3.20
C ALA A 50 37.84 -2.36 4.22
N GLN A 51 38.56 -3.46 3.93
CA GLN A 51 38.76 -4.57 4.88
C GLN A 51 39.49 -4.15 6.15
N PHE A 52 40.51 -3.29 6.02
CA PHE A 52 41.23 -2.73 7.18
C PHE A 52 40.33 -1.83 8.04
N MET A 53 39.42 -1.08 7.42
CA MET A 53 38.48 -0.17 8.09
C MET A 53 37.19 -0.87 8.60
N GLN A 54 37.04 -2.18 8.39
CA GLN A 54 35.83 -2.96 8.73
C GLN A 54 34.53 -2.30 8.22
N VAL A 55 34.56 -1.68 7.04
CA VAL A 55 33.39 -1.01 6.47
C VAL A 55 32.33 -2.08 6.16
N GLN A 56 31.19 -2.01 6.82
CA GLN A 56 30.05 -2.87 6.51
C GLN A 56 29.39 -2.45 5.20
N GLU A 57 28.96 -3.43 4.40
CA GLU A 57 28.09 -3.16 3.26
C GLU A 57 26.80 -2.50 3.75
N LYS A 58 26.38 -1.45 3.06
CA LYS A 58 25.06 -0.87 3.30
C LYS A 58 24.01 -1.91 2.94
N TYR A 59 23.13 -2.19 3.89
CA TYR A 59 21.93 -2.96 3.62
C TYR A 59 20.98 -2.10 2.79
N TYR A 60 20.56 -2.65 1.65
CA TYR A 60 19.50 -2.07 0.83
C TYR A 60 18.37 -3.09 0.79
N GLU A 61 17.17 -2.72 1.21
CA GLU A 61 15.96 -3.55 1.06
C GLU A 61 15.63 -3.69 -0.43
N THR A 62 16.23 -4.68 -1.08
CA THR A 62 15.87 -5.09 -2.45
C THR A 62 14.97 -6.31 -2.47
N GLU A 63 14.76 -6.94 -1.32
CA GLU A 63 13.88 -8.10 -1.15
C GLU A 63 12.72 -7.69 -0.25
N GLY A 64 11.53 -7.53 -0.82
CA GLY A 64 10.34 -7.14 -0.08
C GLY A 64 9.10 -7.11 -0.96
N GLU A 65 7.95 -7.43 -0.37
CA GLU A 65 6.65 -7.23 -1.01
C GLU A 65 6.30 -5.74 -0.96
N PHE A 66 6.72 -5.00 -1.98
CA PHE A 66 6.43 -3.57 -2.11
C PHE A 66 4.94 -3.32 -2.40
N LEU A 67 4.26 -4.24 -3.09
CA LEU A 67 2.83 -4.14 -3.38
C LEU A 67 2.01 -4.44 -2.13
N ARG A 68 1.05 -3.56 -1.82
CA ARG A 68 0.16 -3.68 -0.67
C ARG A 68 -1.25 -4.08 -1.03
N SER A 69 -1.75 -3.56 -2.14
CA SER A 69 -3.15 -3.75 -2.51
C SER A 69 -3.36 -3.63 -4.01
N LEU A 70 -4.45 -4.23 -4.46
CA LEU A 70 -4.95 -4.13 -5.83
C LEU A 70 -6.47 -4.02 -5.78
N SER A 71 -7.01 -3.04 -6.50
CA SER A 71 -8.44 -2.78 -6.66
C SER A 71 -8.71 -2.26 -8.07
N SER A 72 -9.98 -1.96 -8.39
CA SER A 72 -10.36 -1.40 -9.68
C SER A 72 -11.56 -0.46 -9.55
N ASP A 73 -11.49 0.67 -10.25
CA ASP A 73 -12.61 1.63 -10.39
C ASP A 73 -13.60 1.26 -11.50
N GLY A 74 -13.37 0.11 -12.16
CA GLY A 74 -14.15 -0.40 -13.29
C GLY A 74 -13.47 -0.18 -14.65
N GLU A 75 -12.60 0.82 -14.76
CA GLU A 75 -11.86 1.12 -15.99
C GLU A 75 -10.35 0.89 -15.79
N ARG A 76 -9.82 1.33 -14.66
CA ARG A 76 -8.41 1.26 -14.28
C ARG A 76 -8.24 0.35 -13.07
N LEU A 77 -7.02 -0.15 -12.92
CA LEU A 77 -6.57 -0.73 -11.67
C LEU A 77 -6.08 0.37 -10.74
N ILE A 78 -6.21 0.14 -9.44
CA ILE A 78 -5.62 0.95 -8.39
C ILE A 78 -4.73 0.02 -7.59
N TYR A 79 -3.46 0.33 -7.45
CA TYR A 79 -2.57 -0.47 -6.63
C TYR A 79 -1.82 0.41 -5.62
N GLY A 80 -1.57 -0.18 -4.45
CA GLY A 80 -0.80 0.45 -3.39
C GLY A 80 0.61 -0.11 -3.31
N THR A 81 1.56 0.76 -2.97
CA THR A 81 2.94 0.39 -2.66
C THR A 81 3.35 0.89 -1.29
N PHE A 82 4.31 0.22 -0.66
CA PHE A 82 5.09 0.76 0.45
C PHE A 82 6.56 0.44 0.23
N ILE A 83 7.37 1.46 -0.02
CA ILE A 83 8.76 1.34 -0.45
C ILE A 83 9.59 2.30 0.39
N ASP A 84 10.56 1.78 1.16
CA ASP A 84 11.51 2.59 1.94
C ASP A 84 10.81 3.64 2.84
N GLY A 85 9.76 3.21 3.55
CA GLY A 85 8.97 4.08 4.43
C GLY A 85 8.01 5.04 3.72
N VAL A 86 7.89 4.96 2.39
CA VAL A 86 6.98 5.77 1.57
C VAL A 86 5.88 4.90 1.02
N GLY A 87 4.65 5.13 1.46
CA GLY A 87 3.50 4.55 0.80
C GLY A 87 2.99 5.39 -0.35
N GLY A 88 2.32 4.75 -1.29
CA GLY A 88 1.64 5.45 -2.37
C GLY A 88 0.54 4.63 -3.01
N LEU A 89 -0.38 5.33 -3.66
CA LEU A 89 -1.43 4.76 -4.51
C LEU A 89 -1.28 5.26 -5.94
N TYR A 90 -1.52 4.37 -6.89
CA TYR A 90 -1.33 4.63 -8.32
C TYR A 90 -2.51 4.07 -9.09
N PHE A 91 -2.96 4.81 -10.10
CA PHE A 91 -3.80 4.28 -11.17
C PHE A 91 -2.92 3.55 -12.18
N LYS A 92 -3.46 2.47 -12.72
CA LYS A 92 -2.82 1.65 -13.73
C LYS A 92 -3.82 1.29 -14.81
N ASP A 93 -3.54 1.67 -16.05
CA ASP A 93 -4.30 1.20 -17.20
C ASP A 93 -3.83 -0.23 -17.54
N PRO A 94 -4.73 -1.24 -17.46
CA PRO A 94 -4.35 -2.62 -17.68
C PRO A 94 -4.16 -2.99 -19.17
N GLU A 95 -4.50 -2.10 -20.10
CA GLU A 95 -4.39 -2.32 -21.54
C GLU A 95 -3.19 -1.61 -22.15
N THR A 96 -2.90 -0.37 -21.72
CA THR A 96 -1.72 0.38 -22.19
C THR A 96 -0.48 0.18 -21.31
N ASP A 97 -0.65 -0.38 -20.10
CA ASP A 97 0.39 -0.44 -19.06
C ASP A 97 0.82 0.96 -18.56
N ASP A 98 0.03 2.00 -18.84
CA ASP A 98 0.28 3.36 -18.33
C ASP A 98 -0.03 3.48 -16.84
N GLU A 99 0.74 4.32 -16.16
CA GLU A 99 0.66 4.52 -14.71
C GLU A 99 0.47 6.00 -14.41
N THR A 100 -0.48 6.33 -13.55
CA THR A 100 -0.73 7.70 -13.08
C THR A 100 -0.71 7.74 -11.57
N TYR A 101 0.03 8.69 -11.03
CA TYR A 101 0.16 8.90 -9.60
C TYR A 101 -1.13 9.45 -8.97
N ILE A 102 -1.53 8.93 -7.80
CA ILE A 102 -2.61 9.49 -6.98
C ILE A 102 -2.03 10.26 -5.80
N PHE A 103 -1.29 9.55 -4.93
CA PHE A 103 -0.55 10.15 -3.83
C PHE A 103 0.63 9.28 -3.42
N ALA A 104 1.60 9.89 -2.77
CA ALA A 104 2.66 9.27 -1.99
C ALA A 104 2.88 10.11 -0.74
N ASN A 105 2.94 9.42 0.39
CA ASN A 105 3.18 10.04 1.67
C ASN A 105 4.23 9.22 2.42
N GLN A 106 5.10 9.92 3.14
CA GLN A 106 5.94 9.28 4.13
C GLN A 106 5.03 8.73 5.24
N THR A 107 5.45 7.64 5.87
CA THR A 107 4.79 7.00 7.02
C THR A 107 3.43 6.35 6.77
N VAL A 108 2.65 6.76 5.76
CA VAL A 108 1.37 6.14 5.42
C VAL A 108 1.60 4.83 4.66
N ASP A 109 1.15 3.70 5.21
CA ASP A 109 1.14 2.38 4.58
C ASP A 109 -0.27 2.06 4.04
N PRO A 110 -0.52 2.28 2.73
CA PRO A 110 -1.85 2.13 2.16
C PRO A 110 -2.23 0.65 2.06
N GLY A 111 -3.43 0.34 2.52
CA GLY A 111 -4.05 -0.98 2.45
C GLY A 111 -5.03 -1.09 1.30
N ARG A 112 -6.14 -1.80 1.54
CA ARG A 112 -7.15 -2.09 0.54
C ARG A 112 -7.92 -0.82 0.18
N VAL A 113 -8.25 -0.70 -1.11
CA VAL A 113 -9.01 0.42 -1.65
C VAL A 113 -10.36 -0.09 -2.13
N SER A 114 -11.43 0.62 -1.79
CA SER A 114 -12.74 0.48 -2.43
C SER A 114 -13.11 1.79 -3.11
N CYS A 115 -13.72 1.68 -4.29
CA CYS A 115 -14.11 2.84 -5.07
C CYS A 115 -15.46 2.64 -5.73
N ARG A 116 -16.20 3.73 -5.84
CA ARG A 116 -17.54 3.76 -6.42
C ARG A 116 -17.91 5.19 -6.81
N ASN A 117 -18.40 5.39 -8.04
CA ASN A 117 -18.86 6.69 -8.53
C ASN A 117 -17.85 7.83 -8.30
N GLY A 118 -16.56 7.55 -8.51
CA GLY A 118 -15.48 8.53 -8.29
C GLY A 118 -15.15 8.84 -6.83
N LYS A 119 -15.79 8.16 -5.85
CA LYS A 119 -15.37 8.18 -4.43
C LYS A 119 -14.43 7.02 -4.17
N TYR A 120 -13.41 7.25 -3.36
CA TYR A 120 -12.36 6.28 -3.03
C TYR A 120 -12.16 6.25 -1.53
N ILE A 121 -12.14 5.06 -0.95
CA ILE A 121 -11.89 4.85 0.46
C ILE A 121 -10.83 3.77 0.62
N PHE A 122 -9.99 3.92 1.62
CA PHE A 122 -8.91 2.99 1.87
C PHE A 122 -8.60 2.87 3.36
N ASP A 123 -8.02 1.74 3.76
CA ASP A 123 -7.41 1.62 5.08
C ASP A 123 -5.93 2.00 4.99
N ALA A 124 -5.41 2.71 5.98
CA ALA A 124 -4.02 3.14 6.03
C ALA A 124 -3.47 2.99 7.44
N GLY A 125 -2.20 2.61 7.59
CA GLY A 125 -1.50 2.63 8.87
C GLY A 125 -0.37 3.66 8.85
N GLU A 126 -0.03 4.24 10.00
CA GLU A 126 1.10 5.19 10.14
C GLU A 126 2.27 4.59 10.94
N GLY A 127 2.56 3.31 10.69
CA GLY A 127 3.53 2.54 11.47
C GLY A 127 2.95 2.02 12.79
N GLY A 128 3.37 0.81 13.18
CA GLY A 128 2.81 0.13 14.36
C GLY A 128 1.60 -0.73 14.03
N TYR A 129 0.64 -0.80 14.96
CA TYR A 129 -0.52 -1.71 14.89
C TYR A 129 -1.78 -1.06 14.33
N GLU A 130 -1.87 0.26 14.44
CA GLU A 130 -3.06 1.04 14.10
C GLU A 130 -3.26 1.11 12.60
N ARG A 131 -4.53 0.99 12.19
CA ARG A 131 -4.95 1.22 10.82
C ARG A 131 -6.29 1.92 10.86
N HIS A 132 -6.47 2.95 10.06
CA HIS A 132 -7.69 3.74 10.00
C HIS A 132 -8.26 3.79 8.60
N ILE A 133 -9.58 3.96 8.53
CA ILE A 133 -10.29 4.17 7.27
C ILE A 133 -10.24 5.67 6.94
N GLY A 134 -9.94 6.00 5.68
CA GLY A 134 -9.99 7.37 5.21
C GLY A 134 -10.55 7.49 3.79
N TRP A 135 -11.18 8.63 3.51
CA TRP A 135 -11.51 9.03 2.15
C TRP A 135 -10.25 9.51 1.43
N LEU A 136 -10.15 9.16 0.15
CA LEU A 136 -9.10 9.63 -0.73
C LEU A 136 -9.65 10.65 -1.70
N ASN A 137 -9.10 11.87 -1.66
CA ASN A 137 -9.34 12.90 -2.65
C ASN A 137 -8.34 12.77 -3.79
N THR A 138 -8.77 12.19 -4.91
CA THR A 138 -7.89 11.95 -6.06
C THR A 138 -7.50 13.21 -6.83
N SER A 139 -8.13 14.36 -6.57
CA SER A 139 -7.80 15.61 -7.27
C SER A 139 -6.52 16.28 -6.75
N ASN A 140 -6.20 16.06 -5.46
CA ASN A 140 -5.05 16.66 -4.79
C ASN A 140 -4.22 15.65 -3.97
N GLY A 141 -4.63 14.38 -3.93
CA GLY A 141 -3.97 13.33 -3.14
C GLY A 141 -4.21 13.44 -1.64
N GLY A 142 -5.12 14.31 -1.18
CA GLY A 142 -5.46 14.49 0.22
C GLY A 142 -6.29 13.33 0.78
N THR A 143 -6.26 13.16 2.10
CA THR A 143 -6.94 12.07 2.79
C THR A 143 -7.70 12.58 4.01
N ASP A 144 -8.99 12.24 4.10
CA ASP A 144 -9.83 12.58 5.27
C ASP A 144 -10.06 11.32 6.10
N GLN A 145 -9.47 11.26 7.29
CA GLN A 145 -9.60 10.12 8.19
C GLN A 145 -11.01 10.05 8.80
N LEU A 146 -11.60 8.85 8.82
CA LEU A 146 -12.95 8.58 9.30
C LEU A 146 -13.01 7.88 10.65
N THR A 147 -12.01 7.06 10.94
CA THR A 147 -11.92 6.28 12.18
C THR A 147 -10.70 6.71 12.97
N GLU A 148 -10.76 6.59 14.29
CA GLU A 148 -9.70 6.97 15.20
C GLU A 148 -9.66 6.02 16.41
N GLY A 149 -8.61 6.14 17.21
CA GLY A 149 -8.45 5.40 18.45
C GLY A 149 -7.45 4.25 18.32
N PHE A 150 -7.30 3.47 19.40
CA PHE A 150 -6.32 2.38 19.45
C PHE A 150 -6.88 1.09 18.83
N THR A 151 -7.10 1.14 17.52
CA THR A 151 -7.82 0.13 16.74
C THR A 151 -7.09 -0.19 15.44
N SER A 152 -7.47 -1.31 14.82
CA SER A 152 -7.06 -1.65 13.46
C SER A 152 -8.29 -1.91 12.62
N GLU A 153 -8.56 -0.98 11.73
CA GLU A 153 -9.55 -1.10 10.69
C GLU A 153 -8.97 -1.70 9.41
N SER A 154 -9.78 -2.46 8.68
CA SER A 154 -9.38 -3.01 7.38
C SER A 154 -10.58 -3.33 6.48
N CYS A 155 -10.29 -3.63 5.22
CA CYS A 155 -11.27 -4.06 4.23
C CYS A 155 -12.44 -3.07 4.05
N PRO A 156 -12.17 -1.77 3.84
CA PRO A 156 -13.24 -0.82 3.63
C PRO A 156 -13.98 -1.13 2.31
N PHE A 157 -15.27 -0.87 2.31
CA PHE A 157 -16.15 -1.14 1.19
C PHE A 157 -17.26 -0.10 1.12
N ILE A 158 -17.36 0.61 -0.01
CA ILE A 158 -18.47 1.53 -0.26
C ILE A 158 -19.72 0.73 -0.62
N SER A 159 -20.82 0.96 0.12
CA SER A 159 -22.07 0.23 -0.05
C SER A 159 -22.60 0.28 -1.47
N ARG A 160 -23.17 -0.85 -1.91
CA ARG A 160 -23.76 -0.94 -3.25
C ARG A 160 -25.13 -0.29 -3.38
N ARG A 161 -25.77 0.02 -2.26
CA ARG A 161 -27.12 0.60 -2.22
C ARG A 161 -27.07 2.10 -1.96
N ASP A 162 -26.10 2.54 -1.17
CA ASP A 162 -25.97 3.94 -0.75
C ASP A 162 -24.48 4.33 -0.72
N PRO A 163 -23.99 5.20 -1.64
CA PRO A 163 -22.58 5.54 -1.72
C PRO A 163 -22.06 6.37 -0.53
N ASP A 164 -22.94 6.78 0.39
CA ASP A 164 -22.57 7.49 1.62
C ASP A 164 -22.41 6.55 2.82
N ILE A 165 -22.68 5.25 2.63
CA ILE A 165 -22.45 4.21 3.64
C ILE A 165 -21.17 3.45 3.30
N VAL A 166 -20.30 3.35 4.28
CA VAL A 166 -19.05 2.59 4.25
C VAL A 166 -19.18 1.43 5.22
N TYR A 167 -18.81 0.23 4.79
CA TYR A 167 -18.58 -0.91 5.67
C TYR A 167 -17.09 -1.16 5.82
N TYR A 168 -16.66 -1.59 6.99
CA TYR A 168 -15.27 -1.96 7.26
C TYR A 168 -15.24 -2.98 8.40
N THR A 169 -14.09 -3.62 8.57
CA THR A 169 -13.83 -4.44 9.75
C THR A 169 -13.02 -3.64 10.75
N ALA A 170 -13.27 -3.82 12.05
CA ALA A 170 -12.56 -3.13 13.11
C ALA A 170 -12.24 -4.08 14.27
N MET A 171 -11.12 -3.82 14.91
CA MET A 171 -10.66 -4.56 16.08
C MET A 171 -9.90 -3.61 17.00
N GLY A 172 -10.21 -3.64 18.29
CA GLY A 172 -9.50 -2.87 19.31
C GLY A 172 -8.26 -3.60 19.82
N TYR A 173 -7.30 -2.84 20.30
CA TYR A 173 -6.11 -3.36 20.95
C TYR A 173 -6.07 -3.00 22.43
N ALA A 174 -5.55 -3.92 23.25
CA ALA A 174 -5.19 -3.64 24.64
C ALA A 174 -3.67 -3.53 24.77
N GLN A 175 -3.20 -2.58 25.56
CA GLN A 175 -1.77 -2.39 25.83
C GLN A 175 -1.41 -2.79 27.27
N ASN A 176 -0.18 -3.26 27.47
CA ASN A 176 0.42 -3.31 28.80
C ASN A 176 0.97 -1.93 29.22
N SER A 177 1.51 -1.83 30.43
CA SER A 177 2.12 -0.60 30.97
C SER A 177 3.34 -0.10 30.19
N SER A 178 3.90 -0.91 29.28
CA SER A 178 5.04 -0.55 28.42
C SER A 178 4.60 -0.10 27.03
N GLY A 179 3.29 0.04 26.77
CA GLY A 179 2.73 0.48 25.48
C GLY A 179 2.72 -0.62 24.40
N GLN A 180 3.00 -1.87 24.76
CA GLN A 180 2.97 -2.99 23.82
C GLN A 180 1.56 -3.58 23.73
N VAL A 181 1.10 -3.89 22.52
CA VAL A 181 -0.15 -4.62 22.31
C VAL A 181 -0.02 -6.02 22.89
N VAL A 182 -0.89 -6.35 23.85
CA VAL A 182 -0.94 -7.66 24.52
C VAL A 182 -2.18 -8.47 24.17
N GLU A 183 -3.26 -7.82 23.76
CA GLU A 183 -4.50 -8.49 23.40
C GLU A 183 -5.24 -7.73 22.30
N LYS A 184 -6.09 -8.44 21.57
CA LYS A 184 -6.92 -7.90 20.49
C LYS A 184 -8.37 -8.29 20.76
N SER A 185 -9.31 -7.36 20.57
CA SER A 185 -10.74 -7.69 20.68
C SER A 185 -11.16 -8.66 19.57
N PRO A 186 -12.34 -9.29 19.66
CA PRO A 186 -12.97 -9.87 18.49
C PRO A 186 -13.11 -8.81 17.38
N CYS A 187 -12.95 -9.24 16.13
CA CYS A 187 -13.14 -8.39 14.97
C CYS A 187 -14.64 -8.23 14.68
N ALA A 188 -15.08 -6.99 14.48
CA ALA A 188 -16.47 -6.64 14.17
C ALA A 188 -16.58 -6.06 12.76
N ILE A 189 -17.76 -6.22 12.15
CA ILE A 189 -18.13 -5.47 10.94
C ILE A 189 -18.83 -4.19 11.40
N CYS A 190 -18.29 -3.05 10.99
CA CYS A 190 -18.78 -1.73 11.33
C CYS A 190 -19.32 -1.03 10.08
N SER A 191 -20.15 0.00 10.30
CA SER A 191 -20.61 0.88 9.24
C SER A 191 -20.50 2.33 9.65
N TYR A 192 -20.06 3.18 8.73
CA TYR A 192 -20.06 4.63 8.85
C TYR A 192 -21.02 5.23 7.82
N SER A 193 -21.80 6.23 8.22
CA SER A 193 -22.68 7.00 7.34
C SER A 193 -22.19 8.44 7.32
N ALA A 194 -21.93 8.96 6.12
CA ALA A 194 -21.60 10.38 5.92
C ALA A 194 -22.86 11.28 5.88
N LYS A 195 -24.06 10.72 6.07
CA LYS A 195 -25.31 11.47 6.22
C LYS A 195 -25.53 11.74 7.71
N ASP A 196 -25.67 13.02 8.04
CA ASP A 196 -26.14 13.52 9.34
C ASP A 196 -27.51 12.91 9.73
#